data_AF-A0A917ZP96-F1
#
_entry.id   AF-A0A917ZP96-F1
#
_cell.length_a   1.000
_cell.length_b   1.000
_cell.length_c   1.000
_cell.angle_alpha   90.00
_cell.angle_beta   90.00
_cell.angle_gamma   90.00
#
_symmetry.space_group_name_H-M   'P 1'
#
loop_
_entity.id
_entity.type
_entity.pdbx_description
1 polymer ?
#
loop_
_entity_poly.entity_id
_entity_poly.type
_entity_poly.pdbx_seq_one_letter_code
_entity_poly.pdbx_strand_id
1 'polypeptide(L)'
;MEWFNLPLAVLALLLLLLLILRLRRRQSLQHRAYLRRDRLLSNDERNFLAALEQAVGERHRVLCKVRMAAVTELAERLDHRQWQHAFAAIRDRHFDFLVCDGESLEPVCAVELAVRGRRDPLLDRVCGQAQLPLLCFISQGHYVAAEIGLQFDSLFAADESIPQLGFEALAASDDATQTGLLGPARPAEPNCPECGAPMALRKTVGDFQVEQGFWLCGLPECRKRVPFEPEA
;
A
#
# COMPACT_ATOMS: atom_id res chain seq x y z
N MET A 1 44.68 57.30 35.06
CA MET A 1 44.47 56.79 33.69
C MET A 1 44.03 55.33 33.65
N GLU A 2 44.33 54.52 34.68
CA GLU A 2 43.95 53.09 34.77
C GLU A 2 42.43 52.81 34.85
N TRP A 3 41.62 53.73 35.39
CA TRP A 3 40.19 53.49 35.64
C TRP A 3 39.29 53.48 34.39
N PHE A 4 39.79 54.00 33.26
CA PHE A 4 39.03 54.03 32.00
C PHE A 4 38.90 52.63 31.35
N ASN A 5 39.83 51.71 31.68
CA ASN A 5 39.86 50.37 31.11
C ASN A 5 39.04 49.35 31.92
N LEU A 6 38.69 49.66 33.17
CA LEU A 6 37.83 48.83 34.03
C LEU A 6 36.46 48.51 33.41
N PRO A 7 35.67 49.48 32.87
CA PRO A 7 34.38 49.15 32.26
C PRO A 7 34.52 48.28 31.00
N LEU A 8 35.58 48.47 30.20
CA LEU A 8 35.87 47.66 29.03
C LEU A 8 36.23 46.22 29.41
N ALA A 9 37.03 46.03 30.47
CA ALA A 9 37.37 44.71 30.98
C ALA A 9 36.13 43.96 31.53
N VAL A 10 35.26 44.66 32.27
CA VAL A 10 34.00 44.10 32.77
C VAL A 10 33.06 43.70 31.62
N LEU A 11 32.94 44.55 30.60
CA LEU A 11 32.12 44.24 29.42
C LEU A 11 32.67 43.02 28.67
N ALA A 12 33.99 42.94 28.46
CA ALA A 12 34.63 41.80 27.80
C ALA A 12 34.42 40.50 28.59
N LEU A 13 34.54 40.54 29.92
CA LEU A 13 34.28 39.39 30.80
C LEU A 13 32.81 38.96 30.73
N LEU A 14 31.88 39.91 30.70
CA LEU A 14 30.45 39.65 30.62
C LEU A 14 30.08 39.03 29.26
N LEU A 15 30.65 39.54 28.16
CA LEU A 15 30.50 38.95 26.82
C LEU A 15 31.10 37.55 26.74
N LEU A 16 32.28 37.32 27.32
CA LEU A 16 32.91 36.01 27.40
C LEU A 16 32.06 35.03 28.21
N LEU A 17 31.53 35.45 29.36
CA LEU A 17 30.62 34.66 30.18
C LEU A 17 29.35 34.30 29.41
N LEU A 18 28.72 35.27 28.72
CA LEU A 18 27.55 35.02 27.88
C LEU A 18 27.86 34.05 26.73
N LEU A 19 29.04 34.15 26.12
CA LEU A 19 29.50 33.20 25.09
C LEU A 19 29.66 31.79 25.67
N ILE A 20 30.32 31.64 26.82
CA ILE A 20 30.49 30.36 27.52
C ILE A 20 29.12 29.75 27.87
N LEU A 21 28.19 30.55 28.40
CA LEU A 21 26.83 30.11 28.72
C LEU A 21 26.06 29.68 27.46
N ARG A 22 26.19 30.40 26.34
CA ARG A 22 25.57 30.01 25.06
C ARG A 22 26.15 28.70 24.52
N LEU A 23 27.47 28.53 24.59
CA LEU A 23 28.15 27.31 24.14
C LEU A 23 27.76 26.11 25.02
N ARG A 24 27.72 26.28 26.35
CA ARG A 24 27.25 25.24 27.29
C ARG A 24 25.78 24.86 27.04
N ARG A 25 24.90 25.85 26.78
CA ARG A 25 23.49 25.58 26.47
C ARG A 25 23.35 24.77 25.17
N ARG A 26 24.09 25.13 24.11
CA ARG A 26 24.15 24.37 22.85
C ARG A 26 24.63 22.93 23.06
N GLN A 27 25.68 22.73 23.84
CA GLN A 27 26.19 21.39 24.16
C GLN A 27 25.20 20.56 24.99
N SER A 28 24.44 21.18 25.91
CA SER A 28 23.43 20.47 26.70
C SER A 28 22.21 20.04 25.87
N LEU A 29 21.81 20.85 24.86
CA LEU A 29 20.77 20.46 23.92
C LEU A 29 21.21 19.29 23.03
N GLN A 30 22.51 19.24 22.68
CA GLN A 30 23.07 18.11 21.94
C GLN A 30 23.05 16.80 22.75
N HIS A 31 23.20 16.87 24.08
CA HIS A 31 23.19 15.68 24.96
C HIS A 31 21.79 15.15 25.32
N ARG A 32 20.70 15.82 24.92
CA ARG A 32 19.31 15.38 25.14
C ARG A 32 18.44 15.50 23.88
N ALA A 33 19.04 15.44 22.70
CA ALA A 33 18.33 15.64 21.43
C ALA A 33 17.41 14.47 21.04
N TYR A 34 17.62 13.28 21.60
CA TYR A 34 16.88 12.07 21.24
C TYR A 34 16.20 11.47 22.47
N LEU A 35 14.89 11.26 22.35
CA LEU A 35 14.07 10.62 23.36
C LEU A 35 13.39 9.40 22.73
N ARG A 36 13.29 8.31 23.48
CA ARG A 36 12.53 7.13 23.07
C ARG A 36 11.05 7.49 23.05
N ARG A 37 10.34 7.13 21.98
CA ARG A 37 8.88 7.18 21.95
C ARG A 37 8.30 6.06 22.81
N ASP A 38 7.19 6.33 23.49
CA ASP A 38 6.53 5.29 24.31
C ASP A 38 5.88 4.20 23.47
N ARG A 39 5.48 4.53 22.23
CA ARG A 39 4.84 3.60 21.28
C ARG A 39 5.38 3.84 19.88
N LEU A 40 5.58 2.74 19.15
CA LEU A 40 5.97 2.78 17.73
C LEU A 40 4.75 3.00 16.82
N LEU A 41 3.66 2.28 17.11
CA LEU A 41 2.43 2.26 16.32
C LEU A 41 1.29 3.04 16.96
N SER A 42 0.42 3.61 16.12
CA SER A 42 -0.85 4.21 16.53
C SER A 42 -1.83 3.15 17.07
N ASN A 43 -2.99 3.57 17.61
CA ASN A 43 -3.99 2.61 18.09
C ASN A 43 -4.57 1.79 16.93
N ASP A 44 -4.95 2.47 15.84
CA ASP A 44 -5.51 1.85 14.64
C ASP A 44 -4.51 0.88 13.99
N GLU A 45 -3.23 1.28 13.90
CA GLU A 45 -2.16 0.42 13.38
C GLU A 45 -1.97 -0.86 14.20
N ARG A 46 -2.06 -0.78 15.54
CA ARG A 46 -1.94 -1.99 16.38
C ARG A 46 -3.13 -2.92 16.22
N ASN A 47 -4.34 -2.36 16.15
CA ASN A 47 -5.54 -3.16 15.94
C ASN A 47 -5.51 -3.84 14.57
N PHE A 48 -5.03 -3.11 13.55
CA PHE A 48 -4.84 -3.68 12.22
C PHE A 48 -3.77 -4.75 12.19
N LEU A 49 -2.61 -4.53 12.82
CA LEU A 49 -1.52 -5.49 12.88
C LEU A 49 -2.00 -6.85 13.40
N ALA A 50 -2.74 -6.85 14.51
CA ALA A 50 -3.27 -8.09 15.08
C ALA A 50 -4.21 -8.84 14.12
N ALA A 51 -5.08 -8.11 13.42
CA ALA A 51 -5.98 -8.70 12.42
C ALA A 51 -5.23 -9.18 11.16
N LEU A 52 -4.20 -8.45 10.74
CA LEU A 52 -3.35 -8.80 9.60
C LEU A 52 -2.52 -10.05 9.88
N GLU A 53 -1.86 -10.14 11.04
CA GLU A 53 -1.10 -11.33 11.46
C GLU A 53 -1.99 -12.58 11.52
N GLN A 54 -3.22 -12.43 12.03
CA GLN A 54 -4.20 -13.51 12.00
C GLN A 54 -4.61 -13.90 10.57
N ALA A 55 -4.73 -12.92 9.67
CA ALA A 55 -5.17 -13.12 8.29
C ALA A 55 -4.11 -13.82 7.43
N VAL A 56 -2.83 -13.44 7.55
CA VAL A 56 -1.74 -13.99 6.71
C VAL A 56 -1.20 -15.33 7.23
N GLY A 57 -1.50 -15.67 8.49
CA GLY A 57 -1.10 -16.92 9.13
C GLY A 57 0.40 -17.03 9.41
N GLU A 58 0.83 -18.21 9.86
CA GLU A 58 2.20 -18.43 10.36
C GLU A 58 3.27 -18.55 9.26
N ARG A 59 2.86 -18.72 8.00
CA ARG A 59 3.78 -18.80 6.86
C ARG A 59 4.38 -17.45 6.48
N HIS A 60 3.86 -16.37 7.05
CA HIS A 60 4.27 -15.01 6.72
C HIS A 60 4.73 -14.27 7.96
N ARG A 61 5.58 -13.27 7.75
CA ARG A 61 6.01 -12.33 8.79
C ARG A 61 5.58 -10.93 8.43
N VAL A 62 5.02 -10.22 9.40
CA VAL A 62 4.59 -8.83 9.23
C VAL A 62 5.63 -7.89 9.83
N LEU A 63 6.19 -7.01 9.02
CA LEU A 63 7.12 -5.97 9.44
C LEU A 63 6.41 -4.61 9.44
N CYS A 64 6.62 -3.81 10.48
CA CYS A 64 5.93 -2.53 10.65
C CYS A 64 6.84 -1.35 10.27
N LYS A 65 6.25 -0.28 9.69
CA LYS A 65 6.93 0.99 9.40
C LYS A 65 8.23 0.81 8.60
N VAL A 66 8.20 -0.11 7.63
CA VAL A 66 9.36 -0.41 6.78
C VAL A 66 9.57 0.72 5.78
N ARG A 67 10.76 1.33 5.79
CA ARG A 67 11.10 2.38 4.83
C ARG A 67 11.02 1.86 3.41
N MET A 68 10.40 2.61 2.50
CA MET A 68 10.30 2.22 1.09
C MET A 68 11.68 2.01 0.47
N ALA A 69 12.62 2.91 0.79
CA ALA A 69 14.01 2.82 0.35
C ALA A 69 14.77 1.57 0.84
N ALA A 70 14.23 0.81 1.79
CA ALA A 70 14.81 -0.46 2.23
C ALA A 70 14.27 -1.67 1.45
N VAL A 71 13.19 -1.50 0.69
CA VAL A 71 12.50 -2.56 -0.06
C VAL A 71 12.70 -2.38 -1.57
N THR A 72 12.87 -1.13 -2.03
CA THR A 72 12.93 -0.80 -3.46
C THR A 72 14.32 -0.32 -3.86
N GLU A 73 14.78 -0.79 -5.01
CA GLU A 73 15.98 -0.28 -5.67
C GLU A 73 15.63 0.70 -6.79
N LEU A 74 16.50 1.69 -7.00
CA LEU A 74 16.36 2.65 -8.09
C LEU A 74 17.15 2.16 -9.29
N ALA A 75 16.56 2.30 -10.49
CA ALA A 75 17.19 1.83 -11.72
C ALA A 75 18.56 2.49 -11.97
N GLU A 76 19.55 1.67 -12.35
CA GLU A 76 20.93 2.11 -12.60
C GLU A 76 21.06 3.15 -13.71
N ARG A 77 20.12 3.15 -14.66
CA ARG A 77 20.09 4.06 -15.81
C ARG A 77 19.73 5.51 -15.48
N LEU A 78 19.37 5.82 -14.24
CA LEU A 78 19.04 7.18 -13.82
C LEU A 78 20.29 8.04 -13.74
N ASP A 79 20.22 9.27 -14.23
CA ASP A 79 21.29 10.24 -13.96
C ASP A 79 21.32 10.61 -12.46
N HIS A 80 22.41 11.22 -12.01
CA HIS A 80 22.61 11.55 -10.59
C HIS A 80 21.50 12.47 -10.03
N ARG A 81 20.96 13.41 -10.81
CA ARG A 81 19.89 14.32 -10.34
C ARG A 81 18.56 13.59 -10.25
N GLN A 82 18.24 12.77 -11.24
CA GLN A 82 17.05 11.92 -11.27
C GLN A 82 17.07 10.91 -10.13
N TRP A 83 18.21 10.27 -9.89
CA TRP A 83 18.41 9.34 -8.78
C TRP A 83 18.17 10.05 -7.44
N GLN A 84 18.78 11.22 -7.22
CA GLN A 84 18.59 11.98 -5.98
C GLN A 84 17.13 12.40 -5.77
N HIS A 85 16.46 12.85 -6.83
CA HIS A 85 15.05 13.22 -6.77
C HIS A 85 14.16 12.01 -6.43
N ALA A 86 14.38 10.87 -7.08
CA ALA A 86 13.64 9.64 -6.82
C ALA A 86 13.90 9.12 -5.40
N PHE A 87 15.17 9.11 -4.97
CA PHE A 87 15.56 8.67 -3.63
C PHE A 87 14.95 9.56 -2.55
N ALA A 88 14.99 10.88 -2.73
CA ALA A 88 14.37 11.83 -1.81
C ALA A 88 12.85 11.62 -1.68
N ALA A 89 12.18 11.21 -2.76
CA ALA A 89 10.74 10.94 -2.75
C ALA A 89 10.38 9.75 -1.83
N ILE A 90 11.23 8.73 -1.75
CA ILE A 90 10.97 7.49 -0.99
C ILE A 90 11.68 7.41 0.36
N ARG A 91 12.75 8.19 0.58
CA ARG A 91 13.64 8.10 1.76
C ARG A 91 12.90 8.24 3.09
N ASP A 92 12.00 9.22 3.16
CA ASP A 92 11.30 9.59 4.38
C ASP A 92 9.89 8.97 4.46
N ARG A 93 9.60 8.01 3.56
CA ARG A 93 8.32 7.29 3.49
C ARG A 93 8.50 5.83 3.86
N HIS A 94 7.44 5.27 4.42
CA HIS A 94 7.38 3.89 4.86
C HIS A 94 6.08 3.24 4.39
N PHE A 95 6.14 1.94 4.15
CA PHE A 95 4.94 1.09 4.18
C PHE A 95 4.50 0.96 5.63
N ASP A 96 3.20 1.05 5.90
CA ASP A 96 2.71 0.84 7.27
C ASP A 96 3.00 -0.58 7.73
N PHE A 97 2.75 -1.54 6.83
CA PHE A 97 3.17 -2.93 7.01
C PHE A 97 3.75 -3.51 5.72
N LEU A 98 4.67 -4.46 5.88
CA LEU A 98 5.21 -5.27 4.80
C LEU A 98 5.01 -6.74 5.21
N VAL A 99 4.31 -7.50 4.38
CA VAL A 99 4.18 -8.95 4.55
C VAL A 99 5.32 -9.58 3.79
N CYS A 100 6.07 -10.43 4.48
CA CYS A 100 7.20 -11.17 3.93
C CYS A 100 6.93 -12.67 4.06
N ASP A 101 7.61 -13.46 3.24
CA ASP A 101 7.73 -14.90 3.44
C ASP A 101 8.35 -15.19 4.83
N GLY A 102 7.87 -16.26 5.47
CA GLY A 102 8.25 -16.61 6.83
C GLY A 102 9.71 -17.05 6.98
N GLU A 103 10.28 -17.67 5.95
CA GLU A 103 11.62 -18.24 5.95
C GLU A 103 12.64 -17.30 5.28
N SER A 104 12.35 -16.86 4.04
CA SER A 104 13.29 -16.07 3.22
C SER A 104 13.26 -14.58 3.55
N LEU A 105 12.20 -14.09 4.21
CA LEU A 105 11.91 -12.67 4.40
C LEU A 105 11.74 -11.88 3.10
N GLU A 106 11.54 -12.56 1.97
CA GLU A 106 11.26 -11.90 0.70
C GLU A 106 9.92 -11.15 0.79
N PRO A 107 9.84 -9.89 0.32
CA PRO A 107 8.60 -9.12 0.31
C PRO A 107 7.52 -9.80 -0.56
N VAL A 108 6.37 -10.11 0.05
CA VAL A 108 5.20 -10.67 -0.63
C VAL A 108 4.24 -9.55 -1.03
N CYS A 109 3.90 -8.66 -0.10
CA CYS A 109 3.10 -7.48 -0.41
C CYS A 109 3.33 -6.35 0.59
N ALA A 110 3.17 -5.12 0.11
CA ALA A 110 3.08 -3.93 0.95
C ALA A 110 1.63 -3.67 1.37
N VAL A 111 1.45 -3.08 2.55
CA VAL A 111 0.14 -2.68 3.07
C VAL A 111 0.15 -1.22 3.51
N GLU A 112 -0.85 -0.47 3.07
CA GLU A 112 -1.11 0.92 3.44
C GLU A 112 -2.42 1.02 4.27
N LEU A 113 -2.37 1.77 5.38
CA LEU A 113 -3.55 2.21 6.10
C LEU A 113 -3.92 3.64 5.69
N ALA A 114 -4.80 3.77 4.71
CA ALA A 114 -5.19 5.04 4.14
C ALA A 114 -6.37 5.69 4.87
N VAL A 115 -6.42 7.02 4.86
CA VAL A 115 -7.64 7.76 5.22
C VAL A 115 -8.54 7.85 3.98
N ARG A 116 -9.87 7.76 4.15
CA ARG A 116 -10.83 7.86 3.04
C ARG A 116 -10.54 9.08 2.16
N GLY A 117 -10.39 8.86 0.85
CA GLY A 117 -10.11 9.91 -0.12
C GLY A 117 -8.66 10.42 -0.15
N ARG A 118 -7.74 9.82 0.62
CA ARG A 118 -6.31 10.15 0.62
C ARG A 118 -5.48 8.90 0.36
N ARG A 119 -5.45 8.46 -0.89
CA ARG A 119 -4.51 7.44 -1.37
C ARG A 119 -3.21 8.11 -1.80
N ASP A 120 -2.06 7.54 -1.49
CA ASP A 120 -0.78 8.08 -1.93
C ASP A 120 -0.43 7.59 -3.36
N PRO A 121 -0.51 8.45 -4.40
CA PRO A 121 -0.22 8.05 -5.77
C PRO A 121 1.26 7.67 -5.98
N LEU A 122 2.15 8.06 -5.05
CA LEU A 122 3.54 7.64 -5.10
C LEU A 122 3.69 6.17 -4.70
N LEU A 123 2.94 5.69 -3.70
CA LEU A 123 2.95 4.29 -3.29
C LEU A 123 2.51 3.40 -4.45
N ASP A 124 1.38 3.73 -5.09
CA ASP A 124 0.88 3.01 -6.26
C ASP A 124 1.94 2.92 -7.38
N ARG A 125 2.60 4.05 -7.68
CA ARG A 125 3.63 4.10 -8.72
C ARG A 125 4.85 3.26 -8.36
N VAL A 126 5.35 3.40 -7.13
CA VAL A 126 6.57 2.70 -6.70
C VAL A 126 6.31 1.21 -6.62
N CYS A 127 5.21 0.78 -6.00
CA CYS A 127 4.81 -0.63 -5.92
C CYS A 127 4.58 -1.23 -7.31
N GLY A 128 3.90 -0.51 -8.20
CA GLY A 128 3.69 -0.95 -9.58
C GLY A 128 4.99 -1.11 -10.39
N GLN A 129 5.98 -0.24 -10.16
CA GLN A 129 7.29 -0.34 -10.80
C GLN A 129 8.17 -1.43 -10.19
N ALA A 130 8.07 -1.65 -8.87
CA ALA A 130 8.82 -2.66 -8.13
C ALA A 130 8.18 -4.06 -8.22
N GLN A 131 7.05 -4.19 -8.93
CA GLN A 131 6.27 -5.44 -9.00
C GLN A 131 5.88 -5.98 -7.61
N LEU A 132 5.71 -5.08 -6.64
CA LEU A 132 5.32 -5.41 -5.28
C LEU A 132 3.82 -5.14 -5.13
N PRO A 133 2.97 -6.15 -4.89
CA PRO A 133 1.55 -5.94 -4.65
C PRO A 133 1.32 -4.96 -3.48
N LEU A 134 0.35 -4.06 -3.64
CA LEU A 134 -0.04 -3.09 -2.62
C LEU A 134 -1.49 -3.31 -2.22
N LEU A 135 -1.71 -3.73 -0.97
CA LEU A 135 -3.04 -3.79 -0.37
C LEU A 135 -3.30 -2.49 0.39
N CYS A 136 -4.45 -1.87 0.13
CA CYS A 136 -4.81 -0.59 0.75
C CYS A 136 -6.09 -0.77 1.56
N PHE A 137 -6.01 -0.54 2.87
CA PHE A 137 -7.14 -0.62 3.78
C PHE A 137 -7.44 0.76 4.36
N ILE A 138 -8.71 1.04 4.60
CA ILE A 138 -9.10 2.28 5.25
C ILE A 138 -8.81 2.18 6.75
N SER A 139 -8.18 3.21 7.32
CA SER A 139 -7.94 3.31 8.77
C SER A 139 -9.27 3.34 9.53
N GLN A 140 -9.44 2.40 10.46
CA GLN A 140 -10.65 2.18 11.24
C GLN A 140 -10.27 1.67 12.64
N GLY A 141 -11.18 1.78 13.61
CA GLY A 141 -10.94 1.28 14.96
C GLY A 141 -11.02 -0.24 15.09
N HIS A 142 -11.65 -0.93 14.13
CA HIS A 142 -11.91 -2.36 14.15
C HIS A 142 -11.66 -2.98 12.77
N TYR A 143 -11.10 -4.18 12.76
CA TYR A 143 -10.74 -4.92 11.56
C TYR A 143 -11.13 -6.39 11.71
N VAL A 144 -11.60 -7.00 10.62
CA VAL A 144 -11.98 -8.41 10.58
C VAL A 144 -10.92 -9.17 9.79
N ALA A 145 -10.22 -10.11 10.45
CA ALA A 145 -9.14 -10.87 9.84
C ALA A 145 -9.57 -11.61 8.56
N ALA A 146 -10.80 -12.13 8.52
CA ALA A 146 -11.34 -12.82 7.33
C ALA A 146 -11.42 -11.89 6.09
N GLU A 147 -11.79 -10.62 6.26
CA GLU A 147 -11.86 -9.66 5.15
C GLU A 147 -10.47 -9.30 4.61
N ILE A 148 -9.50 -9.17 5.51
CA ILE A 148 -8.09 -8.96 5.16
C ILE A 148 -7.55 -10.20 4.44
N GLY A 149 -7.85 -11.39 4.95
CA GLY A 149 -7.44 -12.68 4.38
C GLY A 149 -7.93 -12.84 2.94
N LEU A 150 -9.21 -12.55 2.66
CA LEU A 150 -9.74 -12.62 1.30
C LEU A 150 -8.98 -11.72 0.30
N GLN A 151 -8.58 -10.51 0.72
CA GLN A 151 -7.79 -9.62 -0.13
C GLN A 151 -6.35 -10.12 -0.29
N PHE A 152 -5.77 -10.67 0.77
CA PHE A 152 -4.44 -11.25 0.74
C PHE A 152 -4.37 -12.49 -0.17
N ASP A 153 -5.30 -13.42 -0.02
CA ASP A 153 -5.38 -14.65 -0.80
C ASP A 153 -5.60 -14.37 -2.30
N SER A 154 -6.28 -13.26 -2.63
CA SER A 154 -6.49 -12.84 -4.02
C SER A 154 -5.19 -12.52 -4.76
N LEU A 155 -4.09 -12.24 -4.04
CA LEU A 155 -2.77 -12.04 -4.63
C LEU A 155 -2.22 -13.31 -5.27
N PHE A 156 -2.54 -14.49 -4.73
CA PHE A 156 -2.02 -15.78 -5.19
C PHE A 156 -2.97 -16.47 -6.18
N ALA A 157 -4.26 -16.14 -6.14
CA ALA A 157 -5.26 -16.71 -7.04
C ALA A 157 -5.00 -16.40 -8.53
N ALA A 158 -4.20 -15.37 -8.85
CA ALA A 158 -3.79 -15.08 -10.21
C ALA A 158 -2.67 -16.01 -10.73
N ASP A 159 -1.90 -16.64 -9.84
CA ASP A 159 -0.69 -17.41 -10.19
C ASP A 159 -1.00 -18.90 -10.48
N GLU A 160 -2.11 -19.45 -9.98
CA GLU A 160 -2.53 -20.83 -10.23
C GLU A 160 -3.07 -21.12 -11.65
N SER A 161 -3.01 -20.14 -12.57
CA SER A 161 -3.53 -20.29 -13.94
C SER A 161 -2.49 -20.72 -14.99
N ILE A 162 -1.35 -21.30 -14.60
CA ILE A 162 -0.47 -22.04 -15.52
C ILE A 162 -0.53 -23.54 -15.18
N PRO A 163 -1.32 -24.34 -15.91
CA PRO A 163 -1.10 -25.77 -15.95
C PRO A 163 0.28 -26.00 -16.55
N GLN A 164 1.21 -26.55 -15.76
CA GLN A 164 2.40 -27.17 -16.32
C GLN A 164 1.92 -28.31 -17.23
N LEU A 165 1.84 -28.04 -18.54
CA LEU A 165 1.66 -29.06 -19.56
C LEU A 165 2.91 -29.97 -19.53
N GLY A 166 2.85 -30.98 -18.66
CA GLY A 166 3.62 -32.20 -18.80
C GLY A 166 3.06 -32.96 -20.00
N PHE A 167 3.73 -32.80 -21.13
CA PHE A 167 3.55 -33.66 -22.29
C PHE A 167 4.10 -35.04 -21.94
N GLU A 168 3.24 -35.97 -21.52
CA GLU A 168 3.42 -37.42 -21.73
C GLU A 168 2.17 -38.23 -21.32
N ALA A 169 1.37 -38.52 -22.35
CA ALA A 169 0.71 -39.78 -22.66
C ALA A 169 -0.22 -40.51 -21.66
N LEU A 170 -1.51 -40.52 -22.05
CA LEU A 170 -2.38 -41.70 -22.23
C LEU A 170 -2.44 -42.77 -21.12
N ALA A 171 -3.58 -42.87 -20.45
CA ALA A 171 -4.48 -44.02 -20.57
C ALA A 171 -5.76 -43.87 -19.71
N ALA A 172 -6.92 -44.10 -20.36
CA ALA A 172 -8.19 -44.60 -19.81
C ALA A 172 -8.88 -43.76 -18.71
N SER A 173 -10.20 -43.52 -18.69
CA SER A 173 -11.35 -44.22 -19.26
C SER A 173 -12.60 -43.34 -19.08
N ASP A 174 -13.51 -43.44 -20.05
CA ASP A 174 -14.98 -43.45 -19.97
C ASP A 174 -15.65 -43.01 -18.65
N ASP A 175 -16.52 -42.00 -18.68
CA ASP A 175 -17.95 -42.13 -19.05
C ASP A 175 -18.73 -40.89 -18.54
N ALA A 176 -19.81 -40.58 -19.23
CA ALA A 176 -20.68 -39.45 -19.00
C ALA A 176 -21.42 -39.51 -17.65
N THR A 177 -21.83 -38.35 -17.10
CA THR A 177 -23.25 -38.01 -16.86
C THR A 177 -23.38 -36.59 -16.28
N GLN A 178 -24.26 -35.82 -16.93
CA GLN A 178 -24.79 -34.54 -16.49
C GLN A 178 -25.88 -34.70 -15.41
N THR A 179 -25.88 -33.87 -14.38
CA THR A 179 -27.04 -33.10 -13.82
C THR A 179 -26.49 -32.34 -12.59
N GLY A 180 -26.63 -31.02 -12.41
CA GLY A 180 -27.75 -30.13 -12.69
C GLY A 180 -28.56 -29.94 -11.41
N LEU A 181 -28.31 -28.85 -10.65
CA LEU A 181 -29.25 -28.33 -9.64
C LEU A 181 -29.00 -26.83 -9.40
N LEU A 182 -30.11 -26.09 -9.36
CA LEU A 182 -30.25 -24.66 -9.54
C LEU A 182 -29.92 -23.87 -8.25
N GLY A 183 -29.18 -22.78 -8.41
CA GLY A 183 -29.21 -21.61 -7.53
C GLY A 183 -29.97 -20.46 -8.20
N PRO A 184 -30.54 -19.51 -7.44
CA PRO A 184 -31.44 -18.48 -7.97
C PRO A 184 -30.74 -17.62 -9.02
N ALA A 185 -31.48 -17.35 -10.11
CA ALA A 185 -31.05 -16.57 -11.27
C ALA A 185 -30.54 -15.19 -10.84
N ARG A 186 -29.24 -14.96 -10.99
CA ARG A 186 -28.69 -13.60 -11.06
C ARG A 186 -29.23 -12.95 -12.34
N PRO A 187 -29.60 -11.66 -12.32
CA PRO A 187 -29.97 -10.96 -13.55
C PRO A 187 -28.85 -11.12 -14.57
N ALA A 188 -29.22 -11.50 -15.79
CA ALA A 188 -28.28 -11.86 -16.83
C ALA A 188 -27.41 -10.64 -17.18
N GLU A 189 -26.15 -10.65 -16.73
CA GLU A 189 -25.15 -9.69 -17.19
C GLU A 189 -24.94 -9.94 -18.70
N PRO A 190 -25.21 -8.97 -19.58
CA PRO A 190 -25.11 -9.19 -21.00
C PRO A 190 -23.65 -9.37 -21.42
N ASN A 191 -23.42 -10.25 -22.40
CA ASN A 191 -22.13 -10.34 -23.06
C ASN A 191 -22.00 -9.24 -24.12
N CYS A 192 -20.76 -8.77 -24.34
CA CYS A 192 -20.45 -7.77 -25.33
C CYS A 192 -20.80 -8.28 -26.75
N PRO A 193 -21.57 -7.55 -27.56
CA PRO A 193 -21.96 -7.99 -28.91
C PRO A 193 -20.81 -8.02 -29.91
N GLU A 194 -19.62 -7.51 -29.55
CA GLU A 194 -18.47 -7.40 -30.44
C GLU A 194 -17.40 -8.47 -30.18
N CYS A 195 -17.23 -8.90 -28.93
CA CYS A 195 -16.19 -9.86 -28.55
C CYS A 195 -16.66 -11.01 -27.65
N GLY A 196 -17.92 -10.98 -27.20
CA GLY A 196 -18.49 -12.02 -26.35
C GLY A 196 -18.08 -11.98 -24.87
N ALA A 197 -17.19 -11.06 -24.47
CA ALA A 197 -16.76 -10.93 -23.07
C ALA A 197 -17.87 -10.40 -22.14
N PRO A 198 -17.85 -10.75 -20.84
CA PRO A 198 -18.82 -10.23 -19.88
C PRO A 198 -18.69 -8.71 -19.73
N MET A 199 -19.82 -8.04 -19.52
CA MET A 199 -19.88 -6.58 -19.35
C MET A 199 -20.10 -6.19 -17.89
N ALA A 200 -19.44 -5.11 -17.44
CA ALA A 200 -19.62 -4.52 -16.12
C ALA A 200 -20.53 -3.28 -16.17
N LEU A 201 -21.53 -3.20 -15.29
CA LEU A 201 -22.45 -2.07 -15.21
C LEU A 201 -21.85 -0.88 -14.45
N ARG A 202 -21.92 0.32 -15.03
CA ARG A 202 -21.66 1.58 -14.34
C ARG A 202 -22.95 2.38 -14.27
N LYS A 203 -23.50 2.50 -13.06
CA LYS A 203 -24.65 3.37 -12.76
C LYS A 203 -24.18 4.76 -12.38
N THR A 204 -24.88 5.79 -12.86
CA THR A 204 -24.72 7.17 -12.40
C THR A 204 -25.96 7.55 -11.59
N VAL A 205 -25.75 7.94 -10.33
CA VAL A 205 -26.83 8.44 -9.48
C VAL A 205 -27.04 9.92 -9.81
N GLY A 206 -28.12 10.23 -10.52
CA GLY A 206 -28.60 11.60 -10.70
C GLY A 206 -29.62 11.96 -9.61
N ASP A 207 -29.79 13.26 -9.32
CA ASP A 207 -30.70 13.81 -8.29
C ASP A 207 -32.20 13.54 -8.52
N PHE A 208 -32.57 12.79 -9.55
CA PHE A 208 -33.93 12.36 -9.85
C PHE A 208 -33.94 10.83 -9.95
N GLN A 209 -34.96 10.18 -9.39
CA GLN A 209 -35.07 8.73 -9.13
C GLN A 209 -35.01 7.77 -10.36
N VAL A 210 -34.34 8.13 -11.44
CA VAL A 210 -34.16 7.29 -12.64
C VAL A 210 -32.73 6.75 -12.66
N GLU A 211 -32.56 5.45 -12.44
CA GLU A 211 -31.26 4.78 -12.55
C GLU A 211 -30.81 4.77 -14.02
N GLN A 212 -29.87 5.65 -14.37
CA GLN A 212 -29.21 5.63 -15.68
C GLN A 212 -27.84 4.98 -15.56
N GLY A 213 -27.44 4.20 -16.57
CA GLY A 213 -26.14 3.54 -16.58
C GLY A 213 -25.69 3.08 -17.96
N PHE A 214 -24.47 2.57 -18.02
CA PHE A 214 -23.89 1.94 -19.22
C PHE A 214 -23.15 0.66 -18.85
N TRP A 215 -23.26 -0.35 -19.71
CA TRP A 215 -22.43 -1.54 -19.69
C TRP A 215 -21.09 -1.27 -20.37
N LEU A 216 -19.99 -1.69 -19.76
CA LEU A 216 -18.64 -1.62 -20.32
C LEU A 216 -18.08 -3.03 -20.51
N CYS A 217 -17.49 -3.29 -21.68
CA CYS A 217 -16.78 -4.54 -21.93
C CYS A 217 -15.58 -4.71 -20.98
N GLY A 218 -15.40 -5.92 -20.44
CA GLY A 218 -14.32 -6.24 -19.49
C GLY A 218 -12.93 -6.47 -20.11
N LEU A 219 -12.80 -6.60 -21.43
CA LEU A 219 -11.51 -6.81 -22.10
C LEU A 219 -10.76 -5.48 -22.33
N PRO A 220 -9.44 -5.38 -22.05
CA PRO A 220 -8.64 -4.16 -22.22
C PRO A 220 -8.60 -3.63 -23.66
N GLU A 221 -8.68 -4.55 -24.62
CA GLU A 221 -8.58 -4.26 -26.05
C GLU A 221 -9.92 -3.84 -26.66
N CYS A 222 -11.05 -4.11 -25.98
CA CYS A 222 -12.40 -3.83 -26.47
C CYS A 222 -13.05 -2.70 -25.67
N ARG A 223 -13.26 -1.54 -26.30
CA ARG A 223 -13.83 -0.33 -25.66
C ARG A 223 -15.35 -0.18 -25.86
N LYS A 224 -16.05 -1.29 -26.13
CA LYS A 224 -17.49 -1.27 -26.41
C LYS A 224 -18.29 -0.85 -25.17
N ARG A 225 -19.30 -0.01 -25.41
CA ARG A 225 -20.26 0.46 -24.41
C ARG A 225 -21.68 0.25 -24.92
N VAL A 226 -22.57 -0.20 -24.05
CA VAL A 226 -24.00 -0.44 -24.35
C VAL A 226 -24.84 0.29 -23.30
N PRO A 227 -25.93 0.99 -23.67
CA PRO A 227 -26.83 1.61 -22.69
C PRO A 227 -27.43 0.57 -21.72
N PHE A 228 -27.58 0.94 -20.46
CA PHE A 228 -28.38 0.15 -19.50
C PHE A 228 -29.82 0.67 -19.53
N GLU A 229 -30.74 -0.21 -19.90
CA GLU A 229 -32.18 0.04 -19.80
C GLU A 229 -32.68 -0.66 -18.53
N PRO A 230 -33.16 0.07 -17.50
CA PRO A 230 -33.77 -0.56 -16.34
C PRO A 230 -35.05 -1.28 -16.77
N GLU A 231 -35.25 -2.52 -16.30
CA GLU A 231 -36.55 -3.20 -16.46
C GLU A 231 -37.63 -2.37 -15.74
N ALA A 232 -38.70 -2.04 -16.46
CA ALA A 232 -39.79 -1.17 -16.02
C ALA A 232 -40.69 -1.81 -14.97
#